data_AF-A0ABD5TYT9-F1
#
_entry.id   AF-A0ABD5TYT9-F1
#
_cell.length_a   1.000
_cell.length_b   1.000
_cell.length_c   1.000
_cell.angle_alpha   90.00
_cell.angle_beta   90.00
_cell.angle_gamma   90.00
#
_symmetry.space_group_name_H-M   'P 1'
#
loop_
_entity.id
_entity.type
_entity.pdbx_description
1 polymer ?
#
loop_
_entity_poly.entity_id
_entity_poly.type
_entity_poly.pdbx_seq_one_letter_code
_entity_poly.pdbx_strand_id
1 'polypeptide(L)'
;MSADDLPTPREPSAYRPGIHFGERFGDRYSDRKRHLDGEIINGCIENGVVTKQGRDLWWLRETFGGVTYRLVIDTEEREVVTGYPVSINTDAARESGRWSAQQIEEIRHFIATDPR
;
A
#
# COMPACT_ATOMS: atom_id res chain seq x y z
N MET A 1 -12.59 -3.63 22.71
CA MET A 1 -11.84 -2.99 21.61
C MET A 1 -12.54 -3.41 20.34
N SER A 2 -13.13 -2.46 19.63
CA SER A 2 -13.80 -2.73 18.36
C SER A 2 -12.78 -3.33 17.38
N ALA A 3 -13.22 -4.22 16.48
CA ALA A 3 -12.34 -4.94 15.55
C ALA A 3 -11.63 -4.04 14.51
N ASP A 4 -11.85 -2.72 14.59
CA ASP A 4 -11.51 -1.73 13.57
C ASP A 4 -10.43 -0.73 14.02
N ASP A 5 -9.99 -0.77 15.28
CA ASP A 5 -8.97 0.16 15.80
C ASP A 5 -7.57 -0.46 15.77
N LEU A 6 -6.66 0.23 15.08
CA LEU A 6 -5.24 -0.09 15.08
C LEU A 6 -4.66 0.15 16.49
N PRO A 7 -3.88 -0.78 17.07
CA PRO A 7 -3.36 -0.65 18.43
C PRO A 7 -2.23 0.39 18.55
N THR A 8 -1.82 0.99 17.44
CA THR A 8 -0.72 1.95 17.32
C THR A 8 -1.20 3.26 16.67
N PRO A 9 -0.49 4.39 16.88
CA PRO A 9 -0.89 5.69 16.33
C PRO A 9 -1.08 5.66 14.82
N ARG A 10 -2.04 6.44 14.35
CA ARG A 10 -2.33 6.70 12.93
C ARG A 10 -1.43 7.81 12.38
N GLU A 11 -0.16 7.78 12.74
CA GLU A 11 0.84 8.79 12.37
C GLU A 11 1.96 8.10 11.57
N PRO A 12 2.29 8.55 10.35
CA PRO A 12 3.34 7.91 9.55
C PRO A 12 4.70 7.87 10.25
N SER A 13 5.01 8.88 11.06
CA SER A 13 6.23 8.96 11.88
C SER A 13 6.35 7.87 12.94
N ALA A 14 5.24 7.20 13.29
CA ALA A 14 5.27 6.09 14.23
C ALA A 14 5.81 4.79 13.60
N TYR A 15 5.99 4.74 12.28
CA TYR A 15 6.47 3.56 11.56
C TYR A 15 7.75 3.86 10.79
N ARG A 16 8.69 2.91 10.82
CA ARG A 16 9.89 2.94 9.97
C ARG A 16 9.74 1.98 8.79
N PRO A 17 10.36 2.24 7.63
CA PRO A 17 10.41 1.25 6.57
C PRO A 17 11.18 0.02 7.07
N GLY A 18 10.60 -1.18 6.91
CA GLY A 18 11.31 -2.43 7.22
C GLY A 18 12.51 -2.64 6.29
N ILE A 19 13.42 -3.53 6.66
CA ILE A 19 14.69 -3.76 5.94
C ILE A 19 14.47 -4.06 4.44
N HIS A 20 13.41 -4.81 4.11
CA HIS A 20 13.05 -5.16 2.73
C HIS A 20 12.11 -4.17 2.04
N PHE A 21 11.70 -3.10 2.74
CA PHE A 21 10.78 -2.10 2.22
C PHE A 21 11.49 -1.14 1.26
N GLY A 22 12.71 -0.70 1.62
CA GLY A 22 13.53 0.21 0.81
C GLY A 22 14.05 -0.42 -0.48
N GLU A 23 14.44 -1.71 -0.45
CA GLU A 23 14.84 -2.46 -1.65
C GLU A 23 13.72 -2.49 -2.71
N ARG A 24 12.46 -2.49 -2.28
CA ARG A 24 11.27 -2.55 -3.15
C ARG A 24 10.75 -1.18 -3.63
N PHE A 25 11.21 -0.08 -3.03
CA PHE A 25 10.88 1.28 -3.44
C PHE A 25 11.76 1.79 -4.59
N GLY A 26 12.98 1.24 -4.68
CA GLY A 26 14.03 1.67 -5.61
C GLY A 26 14.25 0.77 -6.81
N ASP A 27 13.37 -0.19 -7.08
CA ASP A 27 13.62 -1.20 -8.10
C ASP A 27 13.41 -0.65 -9.53
N ARG A 28 14.44 0.06 -9.99
CA ARG A 28 14.78 0.28 -11.40
C ARG A 28 15.00 -1.05 -12.15
N TYR A 29 15.04 -2.19 -11.43
CA TYR A 29 15.34 -3.52 -11.93
C TYR A 29 14.33 -4.61 -11.54
N SER A 30 13.22 -4.31 -10.83
CA SER A 30 12.12 -5.28 -10.73
C SER A 30 11.11 -5.03 -11.84
N ASP A 31 10.78 -6.09 -12.57
CA ASP A 31 9.74 -6.10 -13.59
C ASP A 31 8.32 -5.84 -13.04
N ARG A 32 8.20 -5.57 -11.73
CA ARG A 32 6.93 -5.45 -10.98
C ARG A 32 6.82 -4.10 -10.30
N LYS A 33 6.59 -3.07 -11.10
CA LYS A 33 6.39 -1.71 -10.61
C LYS A 33 5.10 -1.60 -9.80
N ARG A 34 5.25 -1.28 -8.52
CA ARG A 34 4.12 -1.16 -7.58
C ARG A 34 3.54 0.25 -7.54
N HIS A 35 4.25 1.23 -8.09
CA HIS A 35 3.88 2.65 -8.05
C HIS A 35 3.54 3.16 -6.64
N LEU A 36 4.31 2.68 -5.64
CA LEU A 36 4.18 3.08 -4.26
C LEU A 36 4.97 4.37 -4.04
N ASP A 37 4.36 5.34 -3.36
CA ASP A 37 4.97 6.62 -3.00
C ASP A 37 4.63 6.99 -1.55
N GLY A 38 5.19 8.11 -1.06
CA GLY A 38 4.96 8.56 0.31
C GLY A 38 3.52 8.98 0.60
N GLU A 39 2.80 9.49 -0.40
CA GLU A 39 1.39 9.88 -0.24
C GLU A 39 0.52 8.63 -0.01
N ILE A 40 0.79 7.56 -0.76
CA ILE A 40 0.09 6.29 -0.60
C ILE A 40 0.37 5.67 0.78
N ILE A 41 1.63 5.66 1.21
CA ILE A 41 2.00 5.12 2.53
C ILE A 41 1.28 5.90 3.62
N ASN A 42 1.41 7.23 3.61
CA ASN A 42 0.86 8.09 4.64
C ASN A 42 -0.66 7.99 4.68
N GLY A 43 -1.31 8.05 3.50
CA GLY A 43 -2.76 7.92 3.41
C GLY A 43 -3.28 6.56 3.89
N CYS A 44 -2.56 5.47 3.62
CA CYS A 44 -2.91 4.16 4.19
C CYS A 44 -2.79 4.15 5.72
N ILE A 45 -1.74 4.75 6.29
CA ILE A 45 -1.52 4.82 7.74
C ILE A 45 -2.62 5.65 8.41
N GLU A 46 -2.85 6.85 7.90
CA GLU A 46 -3.74 7.86 8.49
C GLU A 46 -5.21 7.51 8.31
N ASN A 47 -5.62 7.14 7.10
CA ASN A 47 -7.03 7.05 6.69
C ASN A 47 -7.48 5.63 6.35
N GLY A 48 -6.52 4.71 6.13
CA GLY A 48 -6.82 3.40 5.60
C GLY A 48 -7.71 2.55 6.51
N VAL A 49 -8.58 1.77 5.87
CA VAL A 49 -9.39 0.74 6.51
C VAL A 49 -8.48 -0.35 7.08
N VAL A 50 -8.66 -0.66 8.35
CA VAL A 50 -7.80 -1.60 9.10
C VAL A 50 -8.34 -3.01 9.01
N THR A 51 -7.45 -3.98 8.88
CA THR A 51 -7.79 -5.40 9.03
C THR A 51 -6.65 -6.10 9.75
N LYS A 52 -6.95 -6.74 10.88
CA LYS A 52 -5.98 -7.55 11.62
C LYS A 52 -5.66 -8.85 10.88
N GLN A 53 -4.37 -9.17 10.74
CA GLN A 53 -3.89 -10.32 9.95
C GLN A 53 -2.77 -11.05 10.68
N GLY A 54 -3.12 -11.76 11.74
CA GLY A 54 -2.17 -12.38 12.65
C GLY A 54 -2.10 -11.62 13.97
N ARG A 55 -1.09 -11.92 14.78
CA ARG A 55 -0.97 -11.35 16.12
C ARG A 55 -0.65 -9.85 16.06
N ASP A 56 0.39 -9.51 15.30
CA ASP A 56 1.00 -8.16 15.29
C ASP A 56 1.05 -7.53 13.88
N LEU A 57 0.61 -8.27 12.85
CA LEU A 57 0.52 -7.82 11.47
C LEU A 57 -0.86 -7.27 11.15
N TRP A 58 -0.89 -6.11 10.49
CA TRP A 58 -2.11 -5.41 10.12
C TRP A 58 -2.06 -4.94 8.68
N TRP A 59 -3.22 -5.00 8.02
CA TRP A 59 -3.42 -4.44 6.69
C TRP A 59 -4.15 -3.12 6.81
N LEU A 60 -3.64 -2.13 6.10
CA LEU A 60 -4.26 -0.83 5.93
C LEU A 60 -4.58 -0.66 4.46
N ARG A 61 -5.82 -0.30 4.11
CA ARG A 61 -6.24 -0.16 2.71
C ARG A 61 -6.84 1.20 2.46
N GLU A 62 -6.38 1.85 1.40
CA GLU A 62 -6.87 3.16 0.97
C GLU A 62 -6.84 3.26 -0.56
N THR A 63 -7.70 4.11 -1.14
CA THR A 63 -7.82 4.27 -2.60
C THR A 63 -7.31 5.63 -3.06
N PHE A 64 -6.39 5.62 -4.03
CA PHE A 64 -5.75 6.81 -4.58
C PHE A 64 -5.99 6.86 -6.08
N GLY A 65 -6.76 7.85 -6.54
CA GLY A 65 -7.10 8.01 -7.95
C GLY A 65 -7.57 6.69 -8.57
N GLY A 66 -8.57 6.02 -7.99
CA GLY A 66 -9.11 4.76 -8.51
C GLY A 66 -8.26 3.50 -8.29
N VAL A 67 -7.07 3.58 -7.69
CA VAL A 67 -6.24 2.40 -7.35
C VAL A 67 -6.26 2.18 -5.85
N THR A 68 -6.69 0.99 -5.41
CA THR A 68 -6.67 0.63 -3.99
C THR A 68 -5.34 -0.01 -3.65
N TYR A 69 -4.66 0.55 -2.68
CA TYR A 69 -3.43 0.02 -2.13
C TYR A 69 -3.68 -0.73 -0.83
N ARG A 70 -2.81 -1.70 -0.57
CA ARG A 70 -2.67 -2.33 0.73
C ARG A 70 -1.28 -2.05 1.26
N LEU A 71 -1.22 -1.51 2.47
CA LEU A 71 -0.03 -1.45 3.29
C LEU A 71 -0.09 -2.55 4.34
N VAL A 72 1.02 -3.24 4.56
CA VAL A 72 1.18 -4.21 5.63
C VAL A 72 2.15 -3.61 6.64
N ILE A 73 1.70 -3.52 7.89
CA ILE A 73 2.51 -3.02 9.00
C ILE A 73 2.66 -4.09 10.07
N ASP A 74 3.81 -4.07 10.73
CA ASP A 74 4.07 -4.78 11.97
C ASP A 74 3.96 -3.78 13.13
N THR A 75 3.03 -4.03 14.04
CA THR A 75 2.75 -3.14 15.17
C THR A 75 3.64 -3.38 16.38
N GLU A 76 4.27 -4.56 16.48
CA GLU A 76 5.26 -4.87 17.51
C GLU A 76 6.57 -4.15 17.19
N GLU A 77 7.07 -4.33 15.97
CA GLU A 77 8.33 -3.72 15.52
C GLU A 77 8.16 -2.27 15.03
N ARG A 78 6.92 -1.80 14.89
CA ARG A 78 6.55 -0.50 14.32
C ARG A 78 7.16 -0.28 12.93
N GLU A 79 6.96 -1.27 12.06
CA GLU A 79 7.53 -1.28 10.71
C GLU A 79 6.47 -1.30 9.63
N VAL A 80 6.75 -0.60 8.54
CA VAL A 80 6.06 -0.84 7.26
C VAL A 80 6.76 -1.99 6.55
N VAL A 81 6.11 -3.15 6.55
CA VAL A 81 6.65 -4.41 6.01
C VAL A 81 6.62 -4.38 4.48
N THR A 82 5.48 -4.01 3.89
CA THR A 82 5.34 -3.89 2.43
C THR A 82 4.10 -3.09 2.04
N GLY A 83 4.06 -2.62 0.80
CA GLY A 83 2.86 -2.03 0.19
C GLY A 83 2.74 -2.44 -1.27
N TYR A 84 1.51 -2.55 -1.77
CA TYR A 84 1.21 -2.93 -3.16
C TYR A 84 -0.24 -2.62 -3.55
N PRO A 85 -0.53 -2.40 -4.85
CA PRO A 85 -1.89 -2.23 -5.34
C PRO A 85 -2.63 -3.58 -5.31
N VAL A 86 -3.89 -3.57 -4.89
CA VAL A 86 -4.73 -4.78 -4.76
C VAL A 86 -5.95 -4.77 -5.68
N SER A 87 -6.39 -3.60 -6.12
CA SER A 87 -7.46 -3.42 -7.10
C SER A 87 -7.33 -2.09 -7.82
N ILE A 88 -7.91 -1.99 -9.01
CA ILE A 88 -7.97 -0.76 -9.80
C ILE A 88 -9.34 -0.64 -10.46
N ASN A 89 -9.95 0.53 -10.34
CA ASN A 89 -11.01 1.00 -11.24
C ASN A 89 -10.34 1.83 -12.34
N THR A 90 -10.24 1.26 -13.54
CA THR A 90 -9.47 1.85 -14.64
C THR A 90 -10.06 3.17 -15.12
N ASP A 91 -11.37 3.33 -15.12
CA ASP A 91 -12.01 4.57 -15.57
C ASP A 91 -11.78 5.69 -14.56
N ALA A 92 -12.02 5.42 -13.28
CA ALA A 92 -11.70 6.37 -12.21
C ALA A 92 -10.20 6.71 -12.17
N ALA A 93 -9.32 5.74 -12.47
CA ALA A 93 -7.89 5.97 -12.53
C ALA A 93 -7.48 6.93 -13.67
N ARG A 94 -8.06 6.76 -14.86
CA ARG A 94 -7.86 7.68 -15.99
C ARG A 94 -8.38 9.08 -15.69
N GLU A 95 -9.59 9.18 -15.12
CA GLU A 95 -10.24 10.46 -14.80
C GLU A 95 -9.50 11.22 -13.70
N SER A 96 -8.83 10.51 -12.78
CA SER A 96 -8.13 11.15 -11.66
C SER A 96 -6.94 12.02 -12.06
N GLY A 97 -6.36 11.80 -13.26
CA GLY A 97 -5.14 12.48 -13.69
C GLY A 97 -3.87 12.13 -12.89
N ARG A 98 -3.97 11.28 -11.85
CA ARG A 98 -2.83 10.84 -11.03
C ARG A 98 -1.93 9.89 -11.80
N TRP A 99 -2.53 9.03 -12.62
CA TRP A 99 -1.85 7.91 -13.25
C TRP A 99 -1.72 8.12 -14.75
N SER A 100 -0.52 7.92 -15.29
CA SER A 100 -0.34 7.83 -16.73
C SER A 100 -0.96 6.54 -17.28
N ALA A 101 -1.30 6.53 -18.58
CA ALA A 101 -1.81 5.33 -19.23
C ALA A 101 -0.85 4.12 -19.07
N GLN A 102 0.46 4.37 -19.11
CA GLN A 102 1.46 3.34 -18.86
C GLN A 102 1.40 2.80 -17.43
N GLN A 103 1.32 3.69 -16.42
CA GLN A 103 1.24 3.27 -15.02
C GLN A 103 -0.03 2.45 -14.74
N ILE A 104 -1.16 2.82 -15.37
CA ILE A 104 -2.40 2.05 -15.27
C ILE A 104 -2.20 0.61 -15.77
N GLU A 105 -1.56 0.43 -16.93
CA GLU A 105 -1.28 -0.91 -17.46
C GLU A 105 -0.26 -1.68 -16.60
N GLU A 106 0.78 -1.01 -16.11
CA GLU A 106 1.77 -1.60 -15.18
C GLU A 106 1.10 -2.07 -13.88
N ILE A 107 0.19 -1.28 -13.31
CA ILE A 107 -0.60 -1.64 -12.11
C ILE A 107 -1.54 -2.81 -12.40
N ARG A 108 -2.25 -2.80 -13.54
CA ARG A 108 -3.12 -3.92 -13.94
C ARG A 108 -2.33 -5.21 -14.10
N HIS A 109 -1.18 -5.14 -14.75
CA HIS A 109 -0.28 -6.27 -14.93
C HIS A 109 0.22 -6.80 -13.57
N PHE A 110 0.62 -5.91 -12.66
CA PHE A 110 0.99 -6.29 -11.30
C PHE A 110 -0.13 -7.07 -10.61
N ILE A 111 -1.34 -6.50 -10.56
CA ILE A 111 -2.50 -7.12 -9.87
C ILE A 111 -2.84 -8.49 -10.48
N ALA A 112 -2.74 -8.64 -11.79
CA ALA A 112 -3.08 -9.89 -12.49
C ALA A 112 -2.03 -11.00 -12.28
N THR A 113 -0.77 -10.64 -12.05
CA THR A 113 0.36 -11.59 -11.98
C THR A 113 0.90 -11.79 -10.57
N ASP A 114 0.29 -11.15 -9.57
CA ASP A 114 0.70 -11.25 -8.17
C ASP A 114 0.42 -12.67 -7.62
N PRO A 115 1.46 -13.46 -7.30
CA PRO A 115 1.32 -14.77 -6.70
C PRO A 115 0.96 -14.58 -5.22
N ARG A 116 -0.34 -14.62 -4.91
CA ARG A 116 -0.83 -14.53 -3.54
C ARG A 116 -0.48 -15.77 -2.73
#